data_AF-K1TVB6-F1
#
_entry.id   AF-K1TVB6-F1
#
_cell.length_a   1.000
_cell.length_b   1.000
_cell.length_c   1.000
_cell.angle_alpha   90.00
_cell.angle_beta   90.00
_cell.angle_gamma   90.00
#
_symmetry.space_group_name_H-M   'P 1'
#
loop_
_entity.id
_entity.type
_entity.pdbx_description
1 polymer ?
#
loop_
_entity_poly.entity_id
_entity_poly.type
_entity_poly.pdbx_seq_one_letter_code
_entity_poly.pdbx_strand_id
1 'polypeptide(L)' 'MSQFTLKEVVRQTIFSISDNDNNKLMTGELFDINGEEFKIVSLDGHRISIRKIQLKN' A
#
# COMPACT_ATOMS: atom_id res chain seq x y z
N MET A 1 -4.28 -13.25 7.87
CA MET A 1 -3.66 -12.92 6.57
C MET A 1 -2.39 -13.75 6.37
N SER A 2 -2.16 -14.31 5.19
CA SER A 2 -0.93 -15.08 4.91
C SER A 2 0.24 -14.16 4.55
N GLN A 3 1.48 -14.61 4.77
CA GLN A 3 2.69 -13.90 4.33
C GLN A 3 2.71 -13.72 2.79
N PHE A 4 2.20 -14.71 2.05
CA PHE A 4 2.05 -14.63 0.60
C PHE A 4 1.15 -13.47 0.18
N THR A 5 0.01 -13.30 0.86
CA THR A 5 -0.92 -12.21 0.60
C THR A 5 -0.27 -10.85 0.81
N LEU A 6 0.47 -10.66 1.92
CA LEU A 6 1.18 -9.41 2.17
C LEU A 6 2.20 -9.11 1.06
N LYS A 7 3.02 -10.11 0.70
CA LYS A 7 4.03 -9.98 -0.35
C LYS A 7 3.42 -9.56 -1.68
N GLU A 8 2.31 -10.18 -2.08
CA GLU A 8 1.65 -9.86 -3.34
C GLU A 8 1.02 -8.47 -3.34
N VAL A 9 0.47 -8.02 -2.22
CA VAL A 9 -0.17 -6.70 -2.16
C VAL A 9 0.87 -5.58 -2.22
N VAL A 10 1.99 -5.73 -1.50
CA VAL A 10 3.13 -4.80 -1.60
C VAL A 10 3.67 -4.79 -3.03
N ARG A 11 3.90 -5.95 -3.66
CA ARG A 11 4.36 -6.04 -5.07
C ARG A 11 3.44 -5.28 -6.03
N GLN A 12 2.14 -5.25 -5.75
CA GLN A 12 1.13 -4.59 -6.58
C GLN A 12 0.96 -3.10 -6.31
N THR A 13 1.63 -2.53 -5.30
CA THR A 13 1.47 -1.12 -4.92
C THR A 13 2.81 -0.37 -4.89
N ILE A 14 3.91 -1.04 -4.55
CA ILE A 14 5.24 -0.43 -4.37
C ILE A 14 5.76 0.35 -5.59
N PHE A 15 5.33 0.02 -6.79
CA PHE A 15 5.78 0.71 -8.01
C PHE A 15 5.28 2.16 -8.12
N SER A 16 4.32 2.58 -7.29
CA SER A 16 3.75 3.94 -7.31
C SER A 16 4.26 4.82 -6.16
N ILE A 17 5.32 4.44 -5.45
CA ILE A 17 5.97 5.35 -4.49
C ILE A 17 6.84 6.38 -5.22
N SER A 18 7.07 7.52 -4.59
CA SER A 18 8.05 8.49 -5.06
C SER A 18 9.48 7.98 -4.83
N ASP A 19 10.35 8.23 -5.81
CA ASP A 19 11.78 7.92 -5.79
C ASP A 19 12.64 9.05 -5.17
N ASN A 20 12.02 10.16 -4.77
CA ASN A 20 12.69 11.32 -4.21
C ASN A 20 12.13 11.70 -2.83
N ASP A 21 12.98 12.29 -2.00
CA ASP A 21 12.65 12.62 -0.61
C ASP A 21 11.98 14.01 -0.44
N ASN A 22 11.50 14.63 -1.52
CA ASN A 22 10.82 15.94 -1.45
C ASN A 22 9.58 15.88 -0.55
N ASN A 23 8.86 14.75 -0.62
CA ASN A 23 7.80 14.42 0.32
C ASN A 23 8.03 13.01 0.89
N LYS A 24 8.58 12.95 2.10
CA LYS A 24 8.89 11.70 2.81
C LYS A 24 7.69 10.77 3.00
N LEU A 25 6.46 11.28 2.95
CA LEU A 25 5.27 10.43 3.05
C LEU A 25 5.05 9.62 1.76
N MET A 26 5.47 10.17 0.61
CA MET A 26 5.25 9.57 -0.71
C MET A 26 6.27 8.49 -1.04
N THR A 27 7.37 8.37 -0.30
CA THR A 27 8.37 7.31 -0.47
C THR A 27 7.97 6.00 0.21
N GLY A 28 6.86 6.00 0.97
CA GLY A 28 6.33 4.84 1.67
C GLY A 28 4.97 4.38 1.17
N GLU A 29 4.44 3.37 1.85
CA GLU A 29 3.07 2.90 1.66
C GLU A 29 2.25 3.14 2.94
N LEU A 30 1.07 3.73 2.79
CA LEU A 30 0.11 3.87 3.87
C LEU A 30 -0.59 2.53 4.09
N PHE A 31 -0.45 1.99 5.30
CA PHE A 31 -1.19 0.83 5.78
C PHE A 31 -2.35 1.34 6.66
N ASP A 32 -3.57 1.05 6.26
CA ASP A 32 -4.79 1.54 6.92
C ASP A 32 -5.74 0.37 7.20
N ILE A 33 -6.05 0.12 8.47
CA ILE A 33 -6.90 -0.98 8.90
C ILE A 33 -8.17 -0.38 9.52
N ASN A 34 -9.31 -0.66 8.90
CA ASN A 34 -10.62 -0.22 9.36
C ASN A 34 -11.53 -1.44 9.51
N GLY A 35 -11.66 -1.92 10.76
CA GLY A 35 -12.39 -3.14 11.06
C GLY A 35 -11.75 -4.35 10.38
N GLU A 36 -12.48 -5.00 9.49
CA GLU A 36 -12.01 -6.14 8.72
C GLU A 36 -11.44 -5.76 7.34
N GLU A 37 -11.39 -4.47 6.98
CA GLU A 37 -10.71 -4.02 5.75
C GLU A 37 -9.28 -3.60 6.07
N PHE A 38 -8.31 -4.24 5.42
CA PHE A 38 -6.94 -3.75 5.36
C PHE A 38 -6.66 -3.14 3.99
N LYS A 39 -6.33 -1.86 3.98
CA LYS A 39 -6.06 -1.05 2.80
C LYS A 39 -4.59 -0.66 2.76
N ILE A 40 -3.96 -0.81 1.60
CA ILE A 40 -2.59 -0.36 1.32
C ILE A 40 -2.65 0.68 0.19
N VAL A 41 -1.99 1.82 0.38
CA VAL A 41 -1.97 2.93 -0.58
C VAL A 41 -0.54 3.43 -0.80
N SER A 42 -0.17 3.67 -2.05
CA SER A 42 1.07 4.34 -2.47
C SER A 42 0.78 5.39 -3.53
N LEU A 43 1.60 6.46 -3.57
CA LEU A 43 1.47 7.53 -4.56
C LEU A 43 2.77 8.32 -4.79
N ASP A 44 2.96 8.80 -6.01
CA ASP A 44 4.14 9.55 -6.48
C ASP A 44 3.79 10.95 -7.01
N GLY A 45 2.53 11.37 -6.84
CA GLY A 45 1.99 12.66 -7.30
C GLY A 45 1.43 12.63 -8.73
N HIS A 46 1.73 11.58 -9.49
CA HIS A 46 1.20 11.35 -10.83
C HIS A 46 0.20 10.18 -10.85
N ARG A 47 0.42 9.19 -9.98
CA ARG A 47 -0.35 7.95 -9.92
C ARG A 47 -0.62 7.58 -8.47
N ILE A 48 -1.69 6.83 -8.27
CA ILE A 48 -2.10 6.30 -6.97
C ILE A 48 -2.42 4.82 -7.16
N SER A 49 -1.80 3.96 -6.35
CA SER A 49 -2.13 2.54 -6.27
C SER A 49 -2.83 2.25 -4.95
N ILE A 50 -3.98 1.57 -5.01
CA ILE A 50 -4.80 1.23 -3.84
C ILE A 50 -5.14 -0.24 -3.91
N ARG A 51 -4.87 -0.97 -2.82
CA ARG A 51 -5.33 -2.33 -2.62
C ARG A 51 -6.12 -2.45 -1.33
N LYS A 52 -7.19 -3.25 -1.39
CA LYS A 52 -8.06 -3.55 -0.26
C LYS A 52 -8.12 -5.06 -0.08
N ILE A 53 -7.96 -5.51 1.15
CA ILE A 53 -7.94 -6.91 1.54
C ILE A 53 -8.97 -7.07 2.65
N GLN A 54 -9.90 -8.01 2.49
CA GLN A 54 -10.73 -8.43 3.62
C GLN A 54 -9.89 -9.33 4.53
N LEU A 55 -9.70 -8.89 5.77
CA LEU A 55 -9.11 -9.68 6.84
C LEU A 55 -10.14 -10.74 7.25
N LYS A 56 -9.95 -11.97 6.78
CA LYS A 56 -10.67 -13.13 7.30
C LYS A 56 -9.97 -13.64 8.56
N ASN A 57 -10.76 -13.96 9.58
CA ASN A 57 -10.32 -14.71 10.76
C ASN A 57 -9.82 -16.11 10.37
#